data_AF-A0A5E4MBU4-F1
#
_entry.id   AF-A0A5E4MBU4-F1
#
_cell.length_a   1.000
_cell.length_b   1.000
_cell.length_c   1.000
_cell.angle_alpha   90.00
_cell.angle_beta   90.00
_cell.angle_gamma   90.00
#
_symmetry.space_group_name_H-M   'P 1'
#
loop_
_entity.id
_entity.type
_entity.pdbx_description
1 polymer ?
#
loop_
_entity_poly.entity_id
_entity_poly.type
_entity_poly.pdbx_seq_one_letter_code
_entity_poly.pdbx_strand_id
1 'polypeptide(L)'
;MEAEDNIQKMYKYFGILADAKENIAEKEPEYLEILSAVKGSTKEKRLASQFITRFFKHFPNLAAQALEAQLDLCEDEDICIRKQAIKDLPVLCKESKEYLTKIADILAQLLQADDPQELLTAQNSLLSLFKIDAKGALTGIFSQMQSNEEVVRERSMKFILNKVMALGKEIIKKDVEDLIIAECKKVMQNITCEEFETLMTILSSTHLISTPEGQKELVELLASTAELDQFFNPKDLDQVNRFITCLDFAIPFFSGHVESTKFIVYVCELLNRYILIKDNDKQFIILKSLAESAPYCGKLMNPEAVVGQVYQALLDLVTVPENDTIKKVEDMDLHRVEALLYTFHKLGKQCPDFLSKDAERQKEFKKKLLYIGTCTQTFVKIVRQDLKEKGEDDVKNDPAVEKKLEGLRLACNINTLIKELFNIPPRFKATISLSWLGGATKSKLAQIVQEGKKHEPIIVDGKTKRIDGSNNSQQLYQPPKDKFSAKFSNNSNNSTNTTYNHRRGNATGWNPKRSFDASNGNRRSWRPY
;
A
#
# COMPACT_ATOMS: atom_id res chain seq x y z
N MET A 1 37.52 51.04 14.90
CA MET A 1 38.44 50.79 16.03
C MET A 1 37.77 49.95 17.10
N GLU A 2 36.63 50.35 17.66
CA GLU A 2 35.93 49.57 18.72
C GLU A 2 35.59 48.12 18.33
N ALA A 3 35.09 47.87 17.11
CA ALA A 3 34.76 46.51 16.67
C ALA A 3 35.99 45.58 16.51
N GLU A 4 37.16 46.12 16.18
CA GLU A 4 38.40 45.32 16.11
C GLU A 4 38.92 44.95 17.51
N ASP A 5 38.77 45.88 18.46
CA ASP A 5 39.14 45.67 19.85
C ASP A 5 38.25 44.61 20.52
N ASN A 6 36.93 44.66 20.27
CA ASN A 6 36.00 43.64 20.78
C ASN A 6 36.27 42.24 20.23
N ILE A 7 36.65 42.10 18.96
CA ILE A 7 37.00 40.79 18.38
C ILE A 7 38.27 40.23 19.05
N GLN A 8 39.29 41.06 19.27
CA GLN A 8 40.49 40.65 20.01
C GLN A 8 40.15 40.23 21.45
N LYS A 9 39.24 40.96 22.10
CA LYS A 9 38.71 40.64 23.42
C LYS A 9 38.02 39.27 23.43
N MET A 10 37.20 38.94 22.43
CA MET A 10 36.58 37.61 22.30
C MET A 10 37.62 36.49 22.15
N TYR A 11 38.65 36.68 21.32
CA TYR A 11 39.72 35.68 21.19
C TYR A 11 40.53 35.52 22.47
N LYS A 12 40.75 36.60 23.22
CA LYS A 12 41.39 36.54 24.54
C LYS A 12 40.55 35.72 25.51
N TYR A 13 39.25 35.94 25.57
CA TYR A 13 38.35 35.14 26.43
C TYR A 13 38.31 33.67 26.01
N PHE A 14 38.27 33.40 24.71
CA PHE A 14 38.40 32.04 24.19
C PHE A 14 39.69 31.37 24.66
N GLY A 15 40.83 32.07 24.57
CA GLY A 15 42.12 31.56 25.04
C GLY A 15 42.11 31.25 26.54
N ILE A 16 41.58 32.16 27.37
CA ILE A 16 41.45 31.96 28.81
C ILE A 16 40.63 30.70 29.12
N LEU A 17 39.49 30.53 28.47
CA LEU A 17 38.62 29.37 28.67
C LEU A 17 39.26 28.07 28.17
N ALA A 18 39.94 28.11 27.02
CA ALA A 18 40.63 26.95 26.46
C ALA A 18 41.80 26.47 27.33
N ASP A 19 42.52 27.41 27.96
CA ASP A 19 43.71 27.12 28.76
C ASP A 19 43.38 26.77 30.23
N ALA A 20 42.16 27.07 30.70
CA ALA A 20 41.75 26.91 32.10
C ALA A 20 41.67 25.45 32.59
N LYS A 21 41.55 24.47 31.67
CA LYS A 21 41.47 23.03 31.98
C LYS A 21 40.46 22.71 33.10
N GLU A 22 40.93 22.29 34.27
CA GLU A 22 40.09 21.92 35.43
C GLU A 22 39.47 23.14 36.13
N ASN A 23 40.10 24.32 36.01
CA ASN A 23 39.64 25.56 36.64
C ASN A 23 38.64 26.33 35.76
N ILE A 24 38.15 25.73 34.67
CA ILE A 24 37.25 26.41 33.73
C ILE A 24 35.95 26.88 34.39
N ALA A 25 35.46 26.16 35.41
CA ALA A 25 34.27 26.55 36.15
C ALA A 25 34.42 27.91 36.87
N GLU A 26 35.65 28.32 37.20
CA GLU A 26 35.94 29.62 37.83
C GLU A 26 35.95 30.78 36.82
N LYS A 27 35.88 30.48 35.51
CA LYS A 27 35.92 31.45 34.41
C LYS A 27 34.54 31.80 33.87
N GLU A 28 33.56 31.77 34.77
CA GLU A 28 32.18 32.18 34.48
C GLU A 28 32.08 33.61 33.92
N PRO A 29 32.81 34.62 34.45
CA PRO A 29 32.73 35.98 33.92
C PRO A 29 33.15 36.09 32.45
N GLU A 30 34.22 35.39 32.05
CA GLU A 30 34.67 35.37 30.66
C GLU A 30 33.66 34.70 29.73
N TYR A 31 32.97 33.66 30.21
CA TYR A 31 31.90 33.03 29.44
C TYR A 31 30.67 33.94 29.31
N LEU A 32 30.29 34.67 30.36
CA LEU A 32 29.21 35.67 30.31
C LEU A 32 29.48 36.78 29.28
N GLU A 33 30.72 37.25 29.18
CA GLU A 33 31.10 38.22 28.14
C GLU A 33 30.94 37.63 26.73
N ILE A 34 31.26 36.34 26.53
CA ILE A 34 31.01 35.64 25.27
C ILE A 34 29.51 35.55 24.98
N LEU A 35 28.67 35.25 25.98
CA LEU A 35 27.21 35.23 25.81
C LEU A 35 26.68 36.62 25.42
N SER A 36 27.23 37.69 25.99
CA SER A 36 26.80 39.06 25.68
C SER A 36 27.12 39.50 24.25
N ALA A 37 28.13 38.88 23.62
CA ALA A 37 28.63 39.24 22.29
C ALA A 37 27.62 38.93 21.16
N VAL A 38 26.54 38.19 21.43
CA VAL A 38 25.43 38.00 20.47
C VAL A 38 24.72 39.30 20.11
N LYS A 39 24.92 40.37 20.90
CA LYS A 39 24.41 41.73 20.63
C LYS A 39 25.42 42.63 19.91
N GLY A 40 26.59 42.09 19.55
CA GLY A 40 27.68 42.84 18.92
C GLY A 40 27.56 42.95 17.39
N SER A 41 28.68 43.25 16.74
CA SER A 41 28.78 43.28 15.28
C SER A 41 28.64 41.91 14.63
N THR A 42 28.45 41.86 13.31
CA THR A 42 28.35 40.62 12.53
C THR A 42 29.50 39.64 12.78
N LYS A 43 30.73 40.16 12.96
CA LYS A 43 31.92 39.34 13.24
C LYS A 43 31.90 38.79 14.66
N GLU A 44 31.50 39.59 15.65
CA GLU A 44 31.36 39.18 17.05
C GLU A 44 30.30 38.08 17.18
N LYS A 45 29.11 38.28 16.59
CA LYS A 45 28.02 37.28 16.57
C LYS A 45 28.46 35.93 16.00
N ARG A 46 29.20 35.94 14.90
CA ARG A 46 29.73 34.71 14.28
C ARG A 46 30.72 33.97 15.19
N LEU A 47 31.54 34.70 15.94
CA LEU A 47 32.46 34.11 16.93
C LEU A 47 31.71 33.62 18.16
N ALA A 48 30.73 34.40 18.64
CA ALA A 48 29.88 34.05 19.76
C ALA A 48 29.22 32.69 19.55
N SER A 49 28.58 32.44 18.39
CA SER A 49 27.97 31.14 18.06
C SER A 49 28.90 29.94 18.33
N GLN A 50 30.14 30.04 17.86
CA GLN A 50 31.11 28.94 17.99
C GLN A 50 31.62 28.81 19.42
N PHE A 51 31.83 29.93 20.11
CA PHE A 51 32.40 29.94 21.45
C PHE A 51 31.38 29.53 22.51
N ILE A 52 30.13 29.97 22.37
CA ILE A 52 29.00 29.56 23.23
C ILE A 52 28.92 28.04 23.25
N THR A 53 28.80 27.42 22.08
CA THR A 53 28.62 25.97 21.94
C THR A 53 29.86 25.17 22.34
N ARG A 54 31.07 25.73 22.17
CA ARG A 54 32.34 25.09 22.56
C ARG A 54 32.47 24.87 24.06
N PHE A 55 32.06 25.85 24.87
CA PHE A 55 32.28 25.82 26.33
C PHE A 55 31.01 25.50 27.14
N PHE A 56 29.85 25.41 26.49
CA PHE A 56 28.54 25.18 27.11
C PHE A 56 28.52 24.17 28.26
N LYS A 57 29.08 22.98 28.04
CA LYS A 57 29.08 21.87 29.02
C LYS A 57 29.77 22.20 30.35
N HIS A 58 30.65 23.21 30.37
CA HIS A 58 31.44 23.58 31.54
C HIS A 58 30.70 24.55 32.47
N PHE A 59 29.59 25.14 32.01
CA PHE A 59 28.85 26.16 32.74
C PHE A 59 27.36 25.78 32.86
N PRO A 60 27.01 24.70 33.58
CA PRO A 60 25.63 24.24 33.71
C PRO A 60 24.71 25.31 34.33
N ASN A 61 25.23 26.16 35.23
CA ASN A 61 24.48 27.27 35.82
C ASN A 61 24.04 28.33 34.78
N LEU A 62 24.75 28.42 33.66
CA LEU A 62 24.49 29.36 32.57
C LEU A 62 23.82 28.68 31.37
N ALA A 63 23.45 27.40 31.46
CA ALA A 63 22.94 26.63 30.33
C ALA A 63 21.69 27.25 29.70
N ALA A 64 20.75 27.75 30.52
CA ALA A 64 19.54 28.42 30.03
C ALA A 64 19.89 29.69 29.23
N GLN A 65 20.76 30.54 29.78
CA GLN A 65 21.18 31.80 29.15
C GLN A 65 22.01 31.55 27.89
N ALA A 66 22.89 30.55 27.90
CA ALA A 66 23.69 30.18 26.74
C ALA A 66 22.83 29.60 25.60
N LEU A 67 21.78 28.83 25.94
CA LEU A 67 20.82 28.34 24.96
C LEU A 67 20.03 29.50 24.36
N GLU A 68 19.48 30.41 25.18
CA GLU A 68 18.77 31.60 24.71
C GLU A 68 19.65 32.46 23.80
N ALA A 69 20.89 32.75 24.20
CA ALA A 69 21.84 33.50 23.38
C ALA A 69 22.14 32.80 22.04
N GLN A 70 22.22 31.47 22.00
CA GLN A 70 22.40 30.72 20.75
C GLN A 70 21.15 30.78 19.86
N LEU A 71 19.95 30.81 20.46
CA LEU A 71 18.68 30.91 19.73
C LEU A 71 18.46 32.32 19.17
N ASP A 72 18.85 33.37 19.89
CA ASP A 72 18.86 34.75 19.37
C ASP A 72 19.65 34.83 18.06
N LEU A 73 20.79 34.12 17.96
CA LEU A 73 21.58 34.05 16.73
C LEU A 73 20.93 33.23 15.61
N CYS A 74 20.05 32.27 15.96
CA CYS A 74 19.27 31.52 14.97
C CYS A 74 18.17 32.38 14.34
N GLU A 75 17.81 33.51 14.95
CA GLU A 75 16.81 34.47 14.48
C GLU A 75 17.43 35.78 13.96
N ASP A 76 18.75 35.81 13.77
CA ASP A 76 19.46 37.00 13.32
C ASP A 76 19.04 37.48 11.92
N GLU A 77 19.08 38.78 11.67
CA GLU A 77 18.77 39.35 10.34
C GLU A 77 19.72 38.84 9.24
N ASP A 78 21.00 38.60 9.58
CA ASP A 78 21.98 38.04 8.65
C ASP A 78 21.87 36.52 8.57
N ILE A 79 21.45 36.05 7.39
CA ILE A 79 21.36 34.62 7.06
C ILE A 79 22.67 33.85 7.27
N CYS A 80 23.82 34.50 7.11
CA CYS A 80 25.11 33.85 7.35
C CYS A 80 25.33 33.58 8.85
N ILE A 81 24.80 34.43 9.73
CA ILE A 81 24.83 34.22 11.18
C ILE A 81 23.85 33.11 11.54
N ARG A 82 22.60 33.17 11.05
CA ARG A 82 21.60 32.11 11.30
C ARG A 82 22.13 30.74 10.90
N LYS A 83 22.64 30.59 9.66
CA LYS A 83 23.24 29.32 9.19
C LYS A 83 24.37 28.83 10.10
N GLN A 84 25.23 29.73 10.58
CA GLN A 84 26.30 29.35 11.50
C GLN A 84 25.72 28.86 12.85
N ALA A 85 24.77 29.60 13.42
CA ALA A 85 24.14 29.26 14.69
C ALA A 85 23.39 27.92 14.63
N ILE A 86 22.61 27.69 13.56
CA ILE A 86 21.89 26.45 13.29
C ILE A 86 22.85 25.27 13.19
N LYS A 87 23.97 25.45 12.48
CA LYS A 87 25.01 24.41 12.32
C LYS A 87 25.69 24.05 13.64
N ASP A 88 25.79 25.00 14.56
CA ASP A 88 26.45 24.80 15.86
C ASP A 88 25.51 24.20 16.92
N LEU A 89 24.18 24.27 16.74
CA LEU A 89 23.19 23.70 17.68
C LEU A 89 23.47 22.22 18.06
N PRO A 90 23.78 21.29 17.14
CA PRO A 90 24.07 19.91 17.51
C PRO A 90 25.30 19.74 18.43
N VAL A 91 26.21 20.72 18.47
CA VAL A 91 27.40 20.68 19.33
C VAL A 91 27.01 20.73 20.80
N LEU A 92 25.96 21.48 21.15
CA LEU A 92 25.41 21.57 22.52
C LEU A 92 25.00 20.18 23.05
N CYS A 93 24.51 19.30 22.17
CA CYS A 93 23.97 18.00 22.56
C CYS A 93 25.01 16.89 22.73
N LYS A 94 26.27 17.11 22.32
CA LYS A 94 27.30 16.05 22.33
C LYS A 94 27.55 15.50 23.72
N GLU A 95 27.60 16.39 24.71
CA GLU A 95 27.86 16.05 26.11
C GLU A 95 26.69 16.44 27.04
N SER A 96 25.68 17.15 26.53
CA SER A 96 24.51 17.60 27.27
C SER A 96 23.22 17.09 26.61
N LYS A 97 23.02 15.76 26.64
CA LYS A 97 21.90 15.10 25.93
C LYS A 97 20.51 15.51 26.40
N GLU A 98 20.39 16.06 27.60
CA GLU A 98 19.12 16.58 28.15
C GLU A 98 18.49 17.69 27.30
N TYR A 99 19.28 18.45 26.54
CA TYR A 99 18.77 19.49 25.63
C TYR A 99 18.43 18.97 24.23
N LEU A 100 18.77 17.72 23.91
CA LEU A 100 18.70 17.20 22.54
C LEU A 100 17.29 17.22 21.97
N THR A 101 16.29 16.80 22.75
CA THR A 101 14.88 16.84 22.32
C THR A 101 14.42 18.27 22.03
N LYS A 102 14.78 19.23 22.89
CA LYS A 102 14.43 20.65 22.69
C LYS A 102 15.13 21.23 21.47
N ILE A 103 16.40 20.90 21.25
CA ILE A 103 17.15 21.38 20.08
C ILE A 103 16.63 20.73 18.79
N ALA A 104 16.22 19.45 18.83
CA ALA A 104 15.58 18.79 17.71
C ALA A 104 14.23 19.43 17.34
N ASP A 105 13.43 19.79 18.34
CA ASP A 105 12.16 20.51 18.16
C ASP A 105 12.36 21.87 17.47
N ILE A 106 13.34 22.66 17.94
CA ILE A 106 13.70 23.95 17.32
C ILE A 106 14.22 23.78 15.89
N LEU A 107 15.11 22.81 15.67
CA LEU A 107 15.61 22.52 14.33
C LEU A 107 14.52 22.01 13.38
N ALA A 108 13.49 21.33 13.90
CA ALA A 108 12.32 20.91 13.13
C ALA A 108 11.47 22.13 12.74
N GLN A 109 11.26 23.11 13.63
CA GLN A 109 10.62 24.39 13.28
C GLN A 109 11.37 25.10 12.16
N LEU A 110 12.71 25.10 12.19
CA LEU A 110 13.55 25.71 11.16
C LEU A 110 13.50 25.00 9.79
N LEU A 111 12.82 23.85 9.66
CA LEU A 111 12.55 23.23 8.36
C LEU A 111 11.57 24.03 7.49
N GLN A 112 10.93 25.06 8.05
CA GLN A 112 10.10 26.00 7.30
C GLN A 112 10.89 27.12 6.60
N ALA A 113 12.22 27.16 6.73
CA ALA A 113 13.04 28.19 6.12
C ALA A 113 12.83 28.27 4.58
N ASP A 114 12.58 29.49 4.09
CA ASP A 114 12.40 29.77 2.66
C ASP A 114 13.71 29.66 1.87
N ASP A 115 14.84 30.05 2.49
CA ASP A 115 16.15 29.97 1.85
C ASP A 115 16.60 28.50 1.75
N PRO A 116 16.91 27.99 0.54
CA PRO A 116 17.31 26.59 0.36
C PRO A 116 18.60 26.20 1.10
N GLN A 117 19.54 27.13 1.29
CA GLN A 117 20.79 26.84 2.00
C GLN A 117 20.57 26.77 3.52
N GLU A 118 19.73 27.65 4.05
CA GLU A 118 19.30 27.63 5.44
C GLU A 118 18.53 26.35 5.77
N LEU A 119 17.55 25.98 4.92
CA LEU A 119 16.83 24.71 5.02
C LEU A 119 17.79 23.51 5.00
N LEU A 120 18.76 23.48 4.08
CA LEU A 120 19.75 22.41 4.02
C LEU A 120 20.61 22.36 5.30
N THR A 121 20.91 23.51 5.89
CA THR A 121 21.67 23.61 7.13
C THR A 121 20.87 23.05 8.31
N ALA A 122 19.58 23.37 8.42
CA ALA A 122 18.68 22.80 9.43
C ALA A 122 18.58 21.27 9.28
N GLN A 123 18.38 20.77 8.05
CA GLN A 123 18.34 19.34 7.75
C GLN A 123 19.63 18.62 8.18
N ASN A 124 20.80 19.15 7.82
CA ASN A 124 22.09 18.55 8.19
C ASN A 124 22.33 18.59 9.70
N SER A 125 21.81 19.60 10.39
CA SER A 125 21.91 19.74 11.85
C SER A 125 21.03 18.70 12.55
N LEU A 126 19.79 18.48 12.08
CA LEU A 126 18.95 17.36 12.54
C LEU A 126 19.64 16.02 12.32
N LEU A 127 20.18 15.76 11.13
CA LEU A 127 20.91 14.52 10.84
C LEU A 127 22.13 14.32 11.76
N SER A 128 22.73 15.40 12.23
CA SER A 128 23.81 15.33 13.22
C SER A 128 23.29 14.91 14.60
N LEU A 129 22.10 15.37 15.01
CA LEU A 129 21.45 14.90 16.24
C LEU A 129 21.11 13.41 16.20
N PHE A 130 20.66 12.90 15.05
CA PHE A 130 20.39 11.46 14.88
C PHE A 130 21.61 10.57 15.16
N LYS A 131 22.83 11.08 14.91
CA LYS A 131 24.07 10.37 15.23
C LYS A 131 24.42 10.40 16.72
N ILE A 132 23.89 11.36 17.48
CA ILE A 132 24.10 11.51 18.92
C ILE A 132 23.07 10.69 19.70
N ASP A 133 21.79 10.91 19.39
CA ASP A 133 20.65 10.17 19.92
C ASP A 133 19.46 10.26 18.96
N ALA A 134 19.21 9.16 18.25
CA ALA A 134 18.10 9.07 17.31
C ALA A 134 16.73 9.16 17.98
N LYS A 135 16.58 8.69 19.23
CA LYS A 135 15.26 8.70 19.90
C LYS A 135 14.87 10.11 20.29
N GLY A 136 15.75 10.83 20.98
CA GLY A 136 15.47 12.23 21.34
C GLY A 136 15.27 13.11 20.10
N ALA A 137 16.02 12.86 19.01
CA ALA A 137 15.85 13.59 17.76
C ALA A 137 14.46 13.34 17.14
N LEU A 138 14.00 12.09 17.10
CA LEU A 138 12.66 11.75 16.64
C LEU A 138 11.59 12.37 17.53
N THR A 139 11.73 12.31 18.84
CA THR A 139 10.75 12.89 19.77
C THR A 139 10.56 14.38 19.53
N GLY A 140 11.63 15.14 19.30
CA GLY A 140 11.53 16.56 18.97
C GLY A 140 10.94 16.85 17.58
N ILE A 141 11.13 15.98 16.60
CA ILE A 141 10.49 16.15 15.28
C ILE A 141 8.99 15.82 15.38
N PHE A 142 8.63 14.75 16.09
CA PHE A 142 7.22 14.34 16.22
C PHE A 142 6.39 15.27 17.10
N SER A 143 6.99 16.00 18.07
CA SER A 143 6.28 17.08 18.78
C SER A 143 5.82 18.16 17.81
N GLN A 144 6.65 18.52 16.83
CA GLN A 144 6.27 19.47 15.77
C GLN A 144 5.21 18.92 14.82
N MET A 145 5.20 17.61 14.53
CA MET A 145 4.11 17.03 13.75
C MET A 145 2.77 17.06 14.49
N GLN A 146 2.77 17.12 15.82
CA GLN A 146 1.55 17.22 16.62
C GLN A 146 1.14 18.67 16.90
N SER A 147 1.92 19.65 16.46
CA SER A 147 1.58 21.07 16.56
C SER A 147 0.53 21.45 15.49
N ASN A 148 -0.05 22.64 15.64
CA ASN A 148 -1.02 23.18 14.68
C ASN A 148 -0.35 23.94 13.51
N GLU A 149 0.98 23.85 13.37
CA GLU A 149 1.73 24.54 12.31
C GLU A 149 1.87 23.65 11.08
N GLU A 150 0.94 23.79 10.14
CA GLU A 150 0.82 22.93 8.94
C GLU A 150 2.11 22.84 8.12
N VAL A 151 2.79 23.97 7.89
CA VAL A 151 4.05 24.02 7.12
C VAL A 151 5.15 23.22 7.81
N VAL A 152 5.36 23.43 9.11
CA VAL A 152 6.39 22.73 9.88
C VAL A 152 6.07 21.23 9.94
N ARG A 153 4.81 20.89 10.15
CA ARG A 153 4.32 19.51 10.18
C ARG A 153 4.57 18.79 8.86
N GLU A 154 4.18 19.37 7.73
CA GLU A 154 4.42 18.82 6.39
C GLU A 154 5.92 18.63 6.11
N ARG A 155 6.73 19.65 6.41
CA ARG A 155 8.19 19.63 6.22
C ARG A 155 8.86 18.57 7.09
N SER A 156 8.37 18.38 8.31
CA SER A 156 8.83 17.34 9.22
C SER A 156 8.52 15.94 8.68
N MET A 157 7.32 15.69 8.18
CA MET A 157 6.97 14.39 7.55
C MET A 157 7.86 14.10 6.34
N LYS A 158 8.03 15.08 5.45
CA LYS A 158 8.92 14.97 4.28
C LYS A 158 10.37 14.74 4.69
N PHE A 159 10.83 15.33 5.80
CA PHE A 159 12.17 15.11 6.31
C PHE A 159 12.36 13.67 6.82
N ILE A 160 11.40 13.13 7.60
CA ILE A 160 11.44 11.73 8.03
C ILE A 160 11.51 10.80 6.81
N LEU A 161 10.59 10.97 5.86
CA LEU A 161 10.50 10.12 4.67
C LEU A 161 11.79 10.16 3.82
N ASN A 162 12.28 11.36 3.49
CA ASN A 162 13.34 11.51 2.49
C ASN A 162 14.76 11.46 3.08
N LYS A 163 14.94 11.77 4.37
CA LYS A 163 16.27 11.89 4.99
C LYS A 163 16.49 10.85 6.07
N VAL A 164 15.54 10.70 7.00
CA VAL A 164 15.72 9.79 8.15
C VAL A 164 15.64 8.33 7.73
N MET A 165 14.66 7.96 6.91
CA MET A 165 14.56 6.58 6.40
C MET A 165 15.76 6.17 5.52
N ALA A 166 16.54 7.14 5.02
CA ALA A 166 17.75 6.91 4.24
C ALA A 166 19.03 6.69 5.10
N LEU A 167 18.97 6.89 6.42
CA LEU A 167 20.13 6.74 7.32
C LEU A 167 20.61 5.30 7.53
N GLY A 168 19.81 4.32 7.08
CA GLY A 168 20.13 2.90 7.18
C GLY A 168 20.01 2.33 8.60
N LYS A 169 20.21 1.02 8.72
CA LYS A 169 19.97 0.26 9.96
C LYS A 169 21.02 0.45 11.06
N GLU A 170 22.12 1.16 10.76
CA GLU A 170 23.14 1.50 11.76
C GLU A 170 22.61 2.54 12.76
N ILE A 171 21.81 3.50 12.26
CA ILE A 171 21.16 4.54 13.04
C ILE A 171 19.72 4.15 13.35
N ILE A 172 18.94 3.74 12.34
CA ILE A 172 17.54 3.31 12.49
C ILE A 172 17.52 1.84 12.90
N LYS A 173 17.89 1.60 14.17
CA LYS A 173 17.77 0.29 14.82
C LYS A 173 16.31 -0.02 15.10
N LYS A 174 16.01 -1.28 15.45
CA LYS A 174 14.65 -1.76 15.69
C LYS A 174 13.89 -0.88 16.70
N ASP A 175 14.52 -0.50 17.80
CA ASP A 175 13.90 0.31 18.85
C ASP A 175 13.66 1.78 18.44
N VAL A 176 14.40 2.29 17.46
CA VAL A 176 14.19 3.61 16.83
C VAL A 176 13.05 3.52 15.81
N GLU A 177 13.03 2.45 15.03
CA GLU A 177 11.97 2.15 14.08
C GLU A 177 10.61 1.92 14.78
N ASP A 178 10.60 1.20 15.90
CA ASP A 178 9.43 1.00 16.78
C ASP A 178 8.87 2.35 17.26
N LEU A 179 9.75 3.31 17.58
CA LEU A 179 9.36 4.67 17.95
C LEU A 179 8.73 5.43 16.78
N ILE A 180 9.31 5.34 15.57
CA ILE A 180 8.72 5.93 14.35
C ILE A 180 7.31 5.40 14.14
N ILE A 181 7.13 4.07 14.23
CA ILE A 181 5.82 3.43 14.09
C ILE A 181 4.83 3.96 15.13
N ALA A 182 5.23 4.02 16.39
CA ALA A 182 4.36 4.47 17.48
C ALA A 182 3.93 5.93 17.30
N GLU A 183 4.84 6.82 16.92
CA GLU A 183 4.52 8.23 16.70
C GLU A 183 3.71 8.45 15.42
N CYS A 184 4.02 7.75 14.32
CA CYS A 184 3.21 7.80 13.10
C CYS A 184 1.75 7.42 13.38
N LYS A 185 1.50 6.38 14.20
CA LYS A 185 0.14 5.97 14.61
C LYS A 185 -0.60 7.07 15.37
N LYS A 186 0.09 7.86 16.20
CA LYS A 186 -0.52 9.01 16.89
C LYS A 186 -0.87 10.11 15.90
N VAL A 187 0.04 10.45 14.99
CA VAL A 187 -0.19 11.49 13.97
C VAL A 187 -1.34 11.10 13.02
N MET A 188 -1.50 9.80 12.72
CA MET A 188 -2.61 9.29 11.90
C MET A 188 -4.01 9.53 12.48
N GLN A 189 -4.16 9.86 13.77
CA GLN A 189 -5.47 10.14 14.36
C GLN A 189 -6.09 11.44 13.84
N ASN A 190 -5.25 12.43 13.47
CA ASN A 190 -5.67 13.74 12.98
C ASN A 190 -4.89 14.08 11.71
N ILE A 191 -5.19 13.39 10.62
CA ILE A 191 -4.40 13.46 9.38
C ILE A 191 -5.24 13.95 8.20
N THR A 192 -4.65 14.78 7.33
CA THR A 192 -5.29 15.18 6.07
C THR A 192 -5.07 14.11 4.98
N CYS A 193 -5.79 14.20 3.87
CA CYS A 193 -5.61 13.25 2.75
C CYS A 193 -4.19 13.31 2.15
N GLU A 194 -3.59 14.49 2.06
CA GLU A 194 -2.25 14.68 1.49
C GLU A 194 -1.14 14.13 2.41
N GLU A 195 -1.30 14.31 3.73
CA GLU A 195 -0.40 13.77 4.73
C GLU A 195 -0.47 12.24 4.82
N PHE A 196 -1.65 11.67 4.57
CA PHE A 196 -1.91 10.24 4.66
C PHE A 196 -1.00 9.43 3.75
N GLU A 197 -0.81 9.84 2.50
CA GLU A 197 0.09 9.17 1.58
C GLU A 197 1.55 9.19 2.09
N THR A 198 2.00 10.32 2.64
CA THR A 198 3.35 10.47 3.17
C THR A 198 3.57 9.54 4.37
N LEU A 199 2.65 9.54 5.33
CA LEU A 199 2.75 8.68 6.52
C LEU A 199 2.63 7.19 6.19
N MET A 200 1.73 6.82 5.27
CA MET A 200 1.64 5.43 4.81
C MET A 200 2.91 4.98 4.10
N THR A 201 3.58 5.86 3.35
CA THR A 201 4.87 5.56 2.73
C THR A 201 5.96 5.34 3.79
N ILE A 202 6.00 6.18 4.84
CA ILE A 202 6.91 5.99 5.97
C ILE A 202 6.65 4.63 6.63
N LEU A 203 5.40 4.34 7.03
CA LEU A 203 5.03 3.08 7.69
C LEU A 203 5.36 1.85 6.83
N SER A 204 5.13 1.94 5.51
CA SER A 204 5.44 0.86 4.56
C SER A 204 6.94 0.61 4.39
N SER A 205 7.79 1.59 4.72
CA SER A 205 9.24 1.44 4.71
C SER A 205 9.80 0.82 6.00
N THR A 206 8.94 0.52 6.98
CA THR A 206 9.33 -0.11 8.24
C THR A 206 9.18 -1.64 8.22
N HIS A 207 9.65 -2.31 9.28
CA HIS A 207 9.49 -3.75 9.44
C HIS A 207 8.03 -4.23 9.55
N LEU A 208 7.04 -3.34 9.73
CA LEU A 208 5.61 -3.73 9.75
C LEU A 208 5.20 -4.51 8.50
N ILE A 209 5.65 -4.07 7.32
CA ILE A 209 5.30 -4.73 6.07
C ILE A 209 5.94 -6.13 5.91
N SER A 210 6.98 -6.42 6.70
CA SER A 210 7.77 -7.64 6.55
C SER A 210 7.17 -8.85 7.27
N THR A 211 6.20 -8.63 8.17
CA THR A 211 5.61 -9.70 8.99
C THR A 211 4.09 -9.72 8.85
N PRO A 212 3.43 -10.90 8.89
CA PRO A 212 1.97 -10.98 8.89
C PRO A 212 1.33 -10.21 10.04
N GLU A 213 1.94 -10.22 11.22
CA GLU A 213 1.47 -9.50 12.40
C GLU A 213 1.52 -7.98 12.20
N GLY A 214 2.62 -7.46 11.65
CA GLY A 214 2.74 -6.04 11.32
C GLY A 214 1.79 -5.60 10.20
N GLN A 215 1.58 -6.43 9.18
CA GLN A 215 0.58 -6.18 8.13
C GLN A 215 -0.84 -6.15 8.71
N LYS A 216 -1.16 -7.06 9.63
CA LYS A 216 -2.44 -7.07 10.35
C LYS A 216 -2.63 -5.81 11.19
N GLU A 217 -1.57 -5.35 11.85
CA GLU A 217 -1.60 -4.10 12.61
C GLU A 217 -1.84 -2.88 11.71
N LEU A 218 -1.21 -2.82 10.53
CA LEU A 218 -1.47 -1.77 9.53
C LEU A 218 -2.90 -1.80 9.02
N VAL A 219 -3.45 -2.98 8.74
CA VAL A 219 -4.84 -3.14 8.30
C VAL A 219 -5.82 -2.68 9.40
N GLU A 220 -5.50 -2.95 10.67
CA GLU A 220 -6.30 -2.47 11.81
C GLU A 220 -6.25 -0.96 11.95
N LEU A 221 -5.08 -0.36 11.78
CA LEU A 221 -4.91 1.10 11.75
C LEU A 221 -5.74 1.72 10.63
N LEU A 222 -5.67 1.17 9.41
CA LEU A 222 -6.46 1.63 8.26
C LEU A 222 -7.96 1.47 8.49
N ALA A 223 -8.40 0.40 9.15
CA ALA A 223 -9.80 0.21 9.54
C ALA A 223 -10.26 1.28 10.55
N SER A 224 -9.41 1.64 11.52
CA SER A 224 -9.70 2.71 12.47
C SER A 224 -9.74 4.08 11.79
N THR A 225 -8.80 4.40 10.89
CA THR A 225 -8.78 5.67 10.16
C THR A 225 -9.93 5.79 9.17
N ALA A 226 -10.39 4.67 8.59
CA ALA A 226 -11.58 4.61 7.76
C ALA A 226 -12.90 4.71 8.55
N GLU A 227 -12.84 4.68 9.89
CA GLU A 227 -13.99 4.73 10.80
C GLU A 227 -15.05 3.67 10.46
N LEU A 228 -14.61 2.42 10.27
CA LEU A 228 -15.51 1.31 9.91
C LEU A 228 -16.58 1.00 10.99
N ASP A 229 -16.41 1.52 12.19
CA ASP A 229 -17.34 1.44 13.31
C ASP A 229 -18.40 2.56 13.32
N GLN A 230 -18.24 3.58 12.47
CA GLN A 230 -19.17 4.71 12.35
C GLN A 230 -20.17 4.55 11.20
N PHE A 231 -21.20 5.38 11.21
CA PHE A 231 -22.18 5.42 10.13
C PHE A 231 -21.58 6.05 8.86
N PHE A 232 -21.64 5.33 7.74
CA PHE A 232 -21.28 5.87 6.44
C PHE A 232 -22.37 6.78 5.86
N ASN A 233 -22.02 8.04 5.59
CA ASN A 233 -22.83 9.02 4.87
C ASN A 233 -22.39 9.11 3.39
N PRO A 234 -23.13 8.53 2.44
CA PRO A 234 -22.78 8.56 1.01
C PRO A 234 -22.72 9.94 0.37
N LYS A 235 -23.24 10.98 1.05
CA LYS A 235 -23.24 12.36 0.58
C LYS A 235 -22.02 13.16 1.04
N ASP A 236 -21.29 12.64 2.02
CA ASP A 236 -20.06 13.23 2.52
C ASP A 236 -18.89 12.77 1.66
N LEU A 237 -18.40 13.67 0.79
CA LEU A 237 -17.32 13.35 -0.14
C LEU A 237 -16.00 13.08 0.57
N ASP A 238 -15.76 13.72 1.72
CA ASP A 238 -14.52 13.55 2.48
C ASP A 238 -14.50 12.18 3.14
N GLN A 239 -15.63 11.76 3.72
CA GLN A 239 -15.78 10.39 4.24
C GLN A 239 -15.63 9.34 3.14
N VAL A 240 -16.23 9.56 1.96
CA VAL A 240 -16.11 8.65 0.80
C VAL A 240 -14.65 8.55 0.34
N ASN A 241 -13.97 9.69 0.16
CA ASN A 241 -12.58 9.72 -0.30
C ASN A 241 -11.66 9.04 0.71
N ARG A 242 -11.76 9.39 1.99
CA ARG A 242 -10.97 8.77 3.06
C ARG A 242 -11.17 7.26 3.11
N PHE A 243 -12.41 6.79 3.00
CA PHE A 243 -12.71 5.36 2.97
C PHE A 243 -12.06 4.67 1.77
N ILE A 244 -12.20 5.23 0.57
CA ILE A 244 -11.59 4.68 -0.65
C ILE A 244 -10.06 4.64 -0.53
N THR A 245 -9.45 5.71 -0.04
CA THR A 245 -7.99 5.77 0.15
C THR A 245 -7.52 4.71 1.14
N CYS A 246 -8.17 4.59 2.30
CA CYS A 246 -7.82 3.56 3.29
C CYS A 246 -7.97 2.14 2.72
N LEU A 247 -9.03 1.90 1.94
CA LEU A 247 -9.28 0.61 1.30
C LEU A 247 -8.23 0.29 0.22
N ASP A 248 -7.86 1.25 -0.63
CA ASP A 248 -6.83 1.04 -1.66
C ASP A 248 -5.46 0.73 -1.04
N PHE A 249 -5.12 1.37 0.09
CA PHE A 249 -3.93 1.02 0.86
C PHE A 249 -4.03 -0.33 1.58
N ALA A 250 -5.22 -0.77 2.01
CA ALA A 250 -5.39 -2.03 2.73
C ALA A 250 -5.28 -3.26 1.81
N ILE A 251 -5.80 -3.15 0.57
CA ILE A 251 -5.87 -4.27 -0.40
C ILE A 251 -4.54 -5.02 -0.58
N PRO A 252 -3.39 -4.35 -0.78
CA PRO A 252 -2.09 -5.01 -0.95
C PRO A 252 -1.64 -5.86 0.24
N PHE A 253 -2.16 -5.60 1.44
CA PHE A 253 -1.78 -6.31 2.66
C PHE A 253 -2.65 -7.55 2.92
N PHE A 254 -3.82 -7.66 2.27
CA PHE A 254 -4.67 -8.84 2.42
C PHE A 254 -3.99 -10.09 1.87
N SER A 255 -4.06 -11.17 2.64
CA SER A 255 -3.41 -12.43 2.31
C SER A 255 -4.09 -13.59 3.03
N GLY A 256 -3.56 -14.82 2.88
CA GLY A 256 -4.03 -15.96 3.68
C GLY A 256 -3.81 -15.82 5.19
N HIS A 257 -2.98 -14.87 5.63
CA HIS A 257 -2.70 -14.60 7.05
C HIS A 257 -3.30 -13.29 7.55
N VAL A 258 -3.72 -12.41 6.63
CA VAL A 258 -4.23 -11.06 6.92
C VAL A 258 -5.58 -10.92 6.26
N GLU A 259 -6.63 -11.03 7.06
CA GLU A 259 -8.01 -11.10 6.58
C GLU A 259 -8.59 -9.72 6.22
N SER A 260 -9.50 -9.69 5.25
CA SER A 260 -10.25 -8.49 4.84
C SER A 260 -11.62 -8.35 5.53
N THR A 261 -11.92 -9.21 6.53
CA THR A 261 -13.26 -9.44 7.07
C THR A 261 -14.00 -8.16 7.48
N LYS A 262 -13.33 -7.23 8.19
CA LYS A 262 -13.94 -5.96 8.63
C LYS A 262 -14.36 -5.07 7.46
N PHE A 263 -13.49 -4.93 6.46
CA PHE A 263 -13.78 -4.18 5.25
C PHE A 263 -14.91 -4.82 4.43
N ILE A 264 -14.93 -6.15 4.32
CA ILE A 264 -16.00 -6.87 3.62
C ILE A 264 -17.35 -6.62 4.27
N VAL A 265 -17.47 -6.82 5.59
CA VAL A 265 -18.74 -6.62 6.31
C VAL A 265 -19.23 -5.18 6.12
N TYR A 266 -18.35 -4.20 6.31
CA TYR A 266 -18.69 -2.78 6.18
C TYR A 266 -19.16 -2.42 4.76
N VAL A 267 -18.44 -2.87 3.73
CA VAL A 267 -18.81 -2.56 2.33
C VAL A 267 -20.08 -3.27 1.92
N CYS A 268 -20.31 -4.52 2.37
CA CYS A 268 -21.57 -5.23 2.12
C CYS A 268 -22.76 -4.48 2.74
N GLU A 269 -22.63 -3.96 3.96
CA GLU A 269 -23.66 -3.12 4.58
C GLU A 269 -23.89 -1.80 3.83
N LEU A 270 -22.84 -1.28 3.19
CA LEU A 270 -22.91 -0.09 2.35
C LEU A 270 -23.64 -0.33 1.02
N LEU A 271 -23.66 -1.56 0.50
CA LEU A 271 -24.25 -1.87 -0.82
C LEU A 271 -25.72 -1.47 -0.96
N ASN A 272 -26.48 -1.36 0.13
CA ASN A 272 -27.88 -0.92 0.07
C ASN A 272 -28.03 0.59 -0.21
N ARG A 273 -26.96 1.38 -0.05
CA ARG A 273 -26.99 2.84 -0.12
C ARG A 273 -25.84 3.46 -0.94
N TYR A 274 -24.91 2.65 -1.45
CA TYR A 274 -23.76 3.16 -2.23
C TYR A 274 -24.19 3.92 -3.51
N ILE A 275 -25.36 3.59 -4.08
CA ILE A 275 -25.96 4.33 -5.21
C ILE A 275 -26.25 5.80 -4.91
N LEU A 276 -26.27 6.19 -3.63
CA LEU A 276 -26.47 7.58 -3.20
C LEU A 276 -25.18 8.42 -3.34
N ILE A 277 -24.02 7.80 -3.57
CA ILE A 277 -22.77 8.48 -3.92
C ILE A 277 -22.96 9.08 -5.32
N LYS A 278 -22.92 10.40 -5.45
CA LYS A 278 -23.17 11.07 -6.76
C LYS A 278 -22.15 10.71 -7.84
N ASP A 279 -20.95 10.32 -7.42
CA ASP A 279 -19.83 10.00 -8.28
C ASP A 279 -19.83 8.52 -8.66
N ASN A 280 -20.11 8.24 -9.94
CA ASN A 280 -20.17 6.88 -10.47
C ASN A 280 -18.81 6.16 -10.46
N ASP A 281 -17.70 6.90 -10.57
CA ASP A 281 -16.36 6.31 -10.56
C ASP A 281 -16.01 5.85 -9.15
N LYS A 282 -16.36 6.64 -8.12
CA LYS A 282 -16.20 6.24 -6.71
C LYS A 282 -17.04 5.01 -6.35
N GLN A 283 -18.29 4.96 -6.82
CA GLN A 283 -19.12 3.76 -6.68
C GLN A 283 -18.43 2.52 -7.27
N PHE A 284 -17.89 2.65 -8.48
CA PHE A 284 -17.21 1.56 -9.17
C PHE A 284 -15.93 1.14 -8.44
N ILE A 285 -15.14 2.09 -7.93
CA ILE A 285 -13.94 1.81 -7.14
C ILE A 285 -14.28 0.99 -5.89
N ILE A 286 -15.37 1.32 -5.18
CA ILE A 286 -15.82 0.55 -4.00
C ILE A 286 -16.18 -0.89 -4.39
N LEU A 287 -16.95 -1.09 -5.47
CA LEU A 287 -17.32 -2.43 -5.95
C LEU A 287 -16.11 -3.25 -6.41
N LYS A 288 -15.19 -2.61 -7.13
CA LYS A 288 -13.94 -3.21 -7.57
C LYS A 288 -13.11 -3.68 -6.36
N SER A 289 -12.96 -2.80 -5.37
CA SER A 289 -12.22 -3.06 -4.14
C SER A 289 -12.85 -4.17 -3.29
N LEU A 290 -14.18 -4.23 -3.23
CA LEU A 290 -14.93 -5.32 -2.60
C LEU A 290 -14.57 -6.67 -3.24
N ALA A 291 -14.59 -6.74 -4.58
CA ALA A 291 -14.26 -7.96 -5.31
C ALA A 291 -12.79 -8.37 -5.11
N GLU A 292 -11.85 -7.42 -5.09
CA GLU A 292 -10.43 -7.68 -4.82
C GLU A 292 -10.20 -8.20 -3.39
N SER A 293 -10.99 -7.72 -2.43
CA SER A 293 -10.89 -8.07 -1.01
C SER A 293 -11.56 -9.42 -0.67
N ALA A 294 -12.59 -9.83 -1.42
CA ALA A 294 -13.43 -10.99 -1.13
C ALA A 294 -12.66 -12.33 -0.94
N PRO A 295 -11.59 -12.65 -1.69
CA PRO A 295 -10.84 -13.90 -1.50
C PRO A 295 -10.16 -14.05 -0.15
N TYR A 296 -9.93 -12.94 0.55
CA TYR A 296 -9.25 -12.87 1.85
C TYR A 296 -10.21 -12.69 3.01
N CYS A 297 -11.52 -12.83 2.77
CA CYS A 297 -12.52 -12.77 3.82
C CYS A 297 -12.36 -13.98 4.75
N GLY A 298 -12.13 -13.71 6.04
CA GLY A 298 -12.10 -14.72 7.09
C GLY A 298 -13.50 -15.26 7.42
N LYS A 299 -13.63 -15.88 8.58
CA LYS A 299 -14.91 -16.47 9.01
C LYS A 299 -15.93 -15.38 9.35
N LEU A 300 -17.03 -15.33 8.61
CA LEU A 300 -18.13 -14.40 8.88
C LEU A 300 -18.97 -14.87 10.08
N MET A 301 -19.37 -13.92 10.94
CA MET A 301 -20.29 -14.20 12.05
C MET A 301 -21.71 -14.52 11.56
N ASN A 302 -22.19 -13.76 10.57
CA ASN A 302 -23.48 -13.99 9.91
C ASN A 302 -23.30 -14.00 8.38
N PRO A 303 -22.83 -15.13 7.81
CA PRO A 303 -22.59 -15.25 6.37
C PRO A 303 -23.85 -14.98 5.53
N GLU A 304 -25.02 -15.41 6.01
CA GLU A 304 -26.29 -15.28 5.28
C GLU A 304 -26.73 -13.81 5.11
N ALA A 305 -26.55 -12.97 6.14
CA ALA A 305 -26.84 -11.55 6.03
C ALA A 305 -25.90 -10.82 5.04
N VAL A 306 -24.59 -11.08 5.15
CA VAL A 306 -23.58 -10.45 4.28
C VAL A 306 -23.77 -10.88 2.82
N VAL A 307 -23.96 -12.17 2.57
CA VAL A 307 -24.24 -12.69 1.22
C VAL A 307 -25.60 -12.20 0.70
N GLY A 308 -26.59 -12.04 1.58
CA GLY A 308 -27.89 -11.45 1.26
C GLY A 308 -27.79 -10.01 0.72
N GLN A 309 -26.91 -9.18 1.29
CA GLN A 309 -26.68 -7.82 0.80
C GLN A 309 -26.07 -7.80 -0.61
N VAL A 310 -25.07 -8.67 -0.85
CA VAL A 310 -24.46 -8.81 -2.19
C VAL A 310 -25.47 -9.34 -3.20
N TYR A 311 -26.30 -10.31 -2.78
CA TYR A 311 -27.39 -10.84 -3.58
C TYR A 311 -28.39 -9.74 -3.99
N GLN A 312 -28.85 -8.94 -3.03
CA GLN A 312 -29.79 -7.85 -3.31
C GLN A 312 -29.20 -6.81 -4.27
N ALA A 313 -27.95 -6.40 -4.05
CA ALA A 313 -27.26 -5.46 -4.93
C ALA A 313 -27.14 -6.00 -6.38
N LEU A 314 -26.94 -7.31 -6.54
CA LEU A 314 -26.91 -7.96 -7.85
C LEU A 314 -28.31 -8.01 -8.50
N LEU A 315 -29.38 -8.19 -7.72
CA LEU A 315 -30.76 -8.15 -8.22
C LEU A 315 -31.15 -6.75 -8.68
N ASP A 316 -30.77 -5.72 -7.93
CA ASP A 316 -31.06 -4.32 -8.20
C ASP A 316 -30.31 -3.81 -9.44
N LEU A 317 -29.07 -4.27 -9.64
CA LEU A 317 -28.28 -3.96 -10.82
C LEU A 317 -28.88 -4.53 -12.11
N VAL A 318 -29.57 -5.67 -12.03
CA VAL A 318 -30.02 -6.44 -13.20
C VAL A 318 -31.52 -6.33 -13.36
N THR A 319 -32.01 -5.30 -14.03
CA THR A 319 -33.43 -5.19 -14.38
C THR A 319 -33.76 -6.07 -15.59
N VAL A 320 -34.60 -7.09 -15.40
CA VAL A 320 -35.03 -7.98 -16.50
C VAL A 320 -36.25 -7.35 -17.16
N PRO A 321 -36.20 -7.02 -18.47
CA PRO A 321 -37.36 -6.45 -19.17
C PRO A 321 -38.58 -7.38 -19.07
N GLU A 322 -39.76 -6.82 -18.78
CA GLU A 322 -41.01 -7.59 -18.68
C GLU A 322 -41.57 -8.01 -20.04
N ASN A 323 -41.15 -7.35 -21.12
CA ASN A 323 -41.57 -7.63 -22.50
C ASN A 323 -40.38 -8.04 -23.37
N ASP A 324 -40.60 -8.98 -24.30
CA ASP A 324 -39.69 -9.43 -25.37
C ASP A 324 -39.24 -8.32 -26.33
N THR A 325 -39.49 -7.05 -26.02
CA THR A 325 -38.80 -5.96 -26.68
C THR A 325 -37.34 -6.06 -26.30
N ILE A 326 -36.55 -6.49 -27.28
CA ILE A 326 -35.08 -6.45 -27.39
C ILE A 326 -34.62 -4.99 -27.27
N LYS A 327 -34.93 -4.33 -26.16
CA LYS A 327 -34.48 -2.98 -25.85
C LYS A 327 -33.08 -3.14 -25.28
N LYS A 328 -32.11 -2.93 -26.17
CA LYS A 328 -30.69 -2.66 -25.91
C LYS A 328 -30.06 -3.54 -24.83
N VAL A 329 -29.55 -4.68 -25.28
CA VAL A 329 -28.52 -5.46 -24.58
C VAL A 329 -27.26 -4.61 -24.26
N GLU A 330 -27.15 -3.41 -24.84
CA GLU A 330 -26.03 -2.48 -24.81
C GLU A 330 -25.83 -1.75 -23.46
N ASP A 331 -26.79 -1.72 -22.55
CA ASP A 331 -26.72 -0.84 -21.35
C ASP A 331 -26.30 -1.55 -20.05
N MET A 332 -26.08 -2.88 -20.05
CA MET A 332 -25.69 -3.59 -18.81
C MET A 332 -24.21 -3.39 -18.47
N ASP A 333 -23.92 -2.82 -17.30
CA ASP A 333 -22.56 -2.67 -16.79
C ASP A 333 -21.97 -4.01 -16.35
N LEU A 334 -21.36 -4.71 -17.29
CA LEU A 334 -20.74 -6.02 -17.07
C LEU A 334 -19.61 -5.97 -16.04
N HIS A 335 -18.91 -4.85 -15.85
CA HIS A 335 -17.83 -4.75 -14.86
C HIS A 335 -18.39 -4.78 -13.44
N ARG A 336 -19.48 -4.04 -13.18
CA ARG A 336 -20.20 -4.11 -11.90
C ARG A 336 -20.78 -5.50 -11.67
N VAL A 337 -21.29 -6.14 -12.72
CA VAL A 337 -21.78 -7.53 -12.65
C VAL A 337 -20.66 -8.50 -12.28
N GLU A 338 -19.47 -8.42 -12.91
CA GLU A 338 -18.33 -9.27 -12.55
C GLU A 338 -17.93 -9.06 -11.09
N ALA A 339 -17.80 -7.81 -10.65
CA ALA A 339 -17.42 -7.49 -9.27
C ALA A 339 -18.38 -8.12 -8.24
N LEU A 340 -19.70 -7.90 -8.41
CA LEU A 340 -20.71 -8.44 -7.50
C LEU A 340 -20.85 -9.95 -7.61
N LEU A 341 -20.82 -10.52 -8.81
CA LEU A 341 -20.95 -11.96 -9.03
C LEU A 341 -19.74 -12.72 -8.47
N TYR A 342 -18.53 -12.18 -8.64
CA TYR A 342 -17.31 -12.73 -8.05
C TYR A 342 -17.35 -12.65 -6.52
N THR A 343 -17.77 -11.51 -5.97
CA THR A 343 -17.94 -11.34 -4.52
C THR A 343 -18.95 -12.34 -3.97
N PHE A 344 -20.13 -12.45 -4.59
CA PHE A 344 -21.17 -13.41 -4.22
C PHE A 344 -20.65 -14.85 -4.24
N HIS A 345 -19.88 -15.21 -5.28
CA HIS A 345 -19.26 -16.51 -5.40
C HIS A 345 -18.26 -16.80 -4.27
N LYS A 346 -17.39 -15.84 -3.94
CA LYS A 346 -16.37 -16.02 -2.89
C LYS A 346 -16.98 -16.10 -1.50
N LEU A 347 -17.90 -15.21 -1.16
CA LEU A 347 -18.55 -15.18 0.15
C LEU A 347 -19.58 -16.31 0.30
N GLY A 348 -20.31 -16.64 -0.76
CA GLY A 348 -21.30 -17.72 -0.79
C GLY A 348 -20.73 -19.10 -0.45
N LYS A 349 -19.42 -19.31 -0.61
CA LYS A 349 -18.74 -20.52 -0.14
C LYS A 349 -18.91 -20.77 1.37
N GLN A 350 -19.09 -19.71 2.17
CA GLN A 350 -19.31 -19.82 3.61
C GLN A 350 -20.78 -20.14 3.98
N CYS A 351 -21.71 -20.01 3.03
CA CYS A 351 -23.13 -20.39 3.18
C CYS A 351 -23.66 -21.04 1.87
N PRO A 352 -23.19 -22.25 1.53
CA PRO A 352 -23.44 -22.86 0.22
C PRO A 352 -24.92 -23.19 -0.04
N ASP A 353 -25.72 -23.27 1.03
CA ASP A 353 -27.15 -23.53 1.01
C ASP A 353 -28.01 -22.25 0.85
N PHE A 354 -27.40 -21.05 0.86
CA PHE A 354 -28.12 -19.76 0.77
C PHE A 354 -29.18 -19.70 -0.34
N LEU A 355 -28.85 -20.19 -1.54
CA LEU A 355 -29.79 -20.26 -2.66
C LEU A 355 -30.71 -21.48 -2.61
N SER A 356 -30.32 -22.57 -1.94
CA SER A 356 -31.09 -23.81 -1.90
C SER A 356 -32.14 -23.85 -0.79
N LYS A 357 -32.01 -23.00 0.24
CA LYS A 357 -32.99 -22.85 1.33
C LYS A 357 -34.32 -22.25 0.88
N ASP A 358 -34.30 -21.45 -0.19
CA ASP A 358 -35.43 -20.64 -0.63
C ASP A 358 -35.64 -20.85 -2.13
N ALA A 359 -36.67 -21.62 -2.47
CA ALA A 359 -36.97 -22.02 -3.85
C ALA A 359 -37.35 -20.82 -4.73
N GLU A 360 -37.98 -19.79 -4.15
CA GLU A 360 -38.36 -18.58 -4.87
C GLU A 360 -37.11 -17.74 -5.18
N ARG A 361 -36.25 -17.53 -4.17
CA ARG A 361 -34.94 -16.89 -4.34
C ARG A 361 -34.08 -17.59 -5.39
N GLN A 362 -34.05 -18.93 -5.38
CA GLN A 362 -33.32 -19.70 -6.37
C GLN A 362 -33.86 -19.49 -7.78
N LYS A 363 -35.18 -19.48 -7.94
CA LYS A 363 -35.86 -19.31 -9.22
C LYS A 363 -35.63 -17.90 -9.78
N GLU A 364 -35.78 -16.87 -8.94
CA GLU A 364 -35.50 -15.48 -9.30
C GLU A 364 -34.04 -15.29 -9.72
N PHE A 365 -33.11 -15.83 -8.95
CA PHE A 365 -31.69 -15.72 -9.25
C PHE A 365 -31.33 -16.38 -10.57
N LYS A 366 -31.85 -17.58 -10.85
CA LYS A 366 -31.65 -18.27 -12.13
C LYS A 366 -32.18 -17.45 -13.31
N LYS A 367 -33.33 -16.78 -13.17
CA LYS A 367 -33.88 -15.88 -14.20
C LYS A 367 -32.91 -14.73 -14.49
N LYS A 368 -32.36 -14.11 -13.45
CA LYS A 368 -31.39 -13.01 -13.57
C LYS A 368 -30.07 -13.49 -14.19
N LEU A 369 -29.53 -14.62 -13.74
CA LEU A 369 -28.31 -15.21 -14.31
C LEU A 369 -28.47 -15.59 -15.78
N LEU A 370 -29.64 -16.09 -16.19
CA LEU A 370 -29.93 -16.37 -17.60
C LEU A 370 -29.89 -15.09 -18.44
N TYR A 371 -30.49 -14.01 -17.94
CA TYR A 371 -30.47 -12.70 -18.60
C TYR A 371 -29.04 -12.14 -18.72
N ILE A 372 -28.26 -12.17 -17.63
CA ILE A 372 -26.83 -11.79 -17.64
C ILE A 372 -26.05 -12.63 -18.67
N GLY A 373 -26.30 -13.94 -18.72
CA GLY A 373 -25.68 -14.85 -19.68
C GLY A 373 -25.97 -14.44 -21.13
N THR A 374 -27.22 -14.12 -21.44
CA THR A 374 -27.63 -13.60 -22.76
C THR A 374 -26.94 -12.29 -23.09
N CYS A 375 -26.91 -11.32 -22.16
CA CYS A 375 -26.24 -10.04 -22.35
C CYS A 375 -24.73 -10.22 -22.61
N THR A 376 -24.10 -11.08 -21.81
CA THR A 376 -22.67 -11.41 -21.95
C THR A 376 -22.37 -12.06 -23.30
N GLN A 377 -23.22 -12.95 -23.79
CA GLN A 377 -23.04 -13.58 -25.10
C GLN A 377 -23.17 -12.59 -26.26
N THR A 378 -24.12 -11.67 -26.19
CA THR A 378 -24.28 -10.60 -27.20
C THR A 378 -23.06 -9.68 -27.20
N PHE A 379 -22.59 -9.26 -26.03
CA PHE A 379 -21.36 -8.47 -25.89
C PHE A 379 -20.15 -9.18 -26.53
N VAL A 380 -19.95 -10.47 -26.25
CA VAL A 380 -18.86 -11.26 -26.86
C VAL A 380 -18.97 -11.32 -28.38
N LYS A 381 -20.19 -11.45 -28.93
CA LYS A 381 -20.40 -11.45 -30.40
C LYS A 381 -19.99 -10.13 -31.02
N ILE A 382 -20.43 -9.00 -30.43
CA ILE A 382 -20.09 -7.65 -30.89
C ILE A 382 -18.57 -7.44 -30.85
N VAL A 383 -17.93 -7.68 -29.70
CA VAL A 383 -16.48 -7.48 -29.55
C VAL A 383 -15.66 -8.37 -30.49
N ARG A 384 -16.09 -9.62 -30.73
CA ARG A 384 -15.40 -10.52 -31.68
C ARG A 384 -15.59 -10.09 -33.14
N GLN A 385 -16.74 -9.55 -33.51
CA GLN A 385 -16.98 -9.02 -34.85
C GLN A 385 -16.09 -7.79 -35.09
N ASP A 386 -16.12 -6.83 -34.17
CA ASP A 386 -15.27 -5.65 -34.15
C ASP A 386 -13.77 -5.95 -34.26
N LEU A 387 -13.30 -7.04 -33.64
CA LEU A 387 -11.90 -7.46 -33.68
C LEU A 387 -11.53 -8.16 -35.00
N LYS A 388 -12.51 -8.75 -35.71
CA LYS A 388 -12.28 -9.36 -37.04
C LYS A 388 -12.25 -8.33 -38.15
N GLU A 389 -12.94 -7.21 -37.96
CA GLU A 389 -12.98 -6.09 -38.92
C GLU A 389 -11.69 -5.24 -38.89
N LYS A 390 -10.88 -5.33 -37.82
CA LYS A 390 -9.52 -4.76 -37.73
C LYS A 390 -8.46 -5.81 -38.14
N GLY A 391 -7.51 -5.44 -39.01
CA GLY A 391 -6.47 -6.34 -39.52
C GLY A 391 -5.40 -6.75 -38.48
N GLU A 392 -4.65 -7.83 -38.74
CA GLU A 392 -3.67 -8.44 -37.80
C GLU A 392 -2.51 -7.49 -37.39
N ASP A 393 -2.20 -6.47 -38.18
CA ASP A 393 -1.09 -5.55 -37.95
C ASP A 393 -1.39 -4.45 -36.89
N ASP A 394 -2.67 -4.13 -36.62
CA ASP A 394 -3.10 -3.17 -35.59
C ASP A 394 -3.14 -3.77 -34.17
N VAL A 395 -2.99 -5.10 -34.05
CA VAL A 395 -3.26 -5.87 -32.82
C VAL A 395 -2.16 -5.74 -31.78
N LYS A 396 -0.97 -5.25 -32.14
CA LYS A 396 0.23 -5.41 -31.29
C LYS A 396 0.44 -4.32 -30.24
N ASN A 397 -0.14 -3.12 -30.38
CA ASN A 397 0.03 -2.01 -29.41
C ASN A 397 -1.16 -1.01 -29.36
N ASP A 398 -2.35 -1.34 -29.91
CA ASP A 398 -3.52 -0.44 -29.85
C ASP A 398 -4.23 -0.55 -28.47
N PRO A 399 -4.29 0.54 -27.66
CA PRO A 399 -5.00 0.54 -26.38
C PRO A 399 -6.50 0.22 -26.51
N ALA A 400 -7.11 0.42 -27.68
CA ALA A 400 -8.48 0.00 -27.94
C ALA A 400 -8.62 -1.53 -28.06
N VAL A 401 -7.60 -2.22 -28.59
CA VAL A 401 -7.57 -3.69 -28.67
C VAL A 401 -7.39 -4.29 -27.27
N GLU A 402 -6.52 -3.69 -26.45
CA GLU A 402 -6.33 -4.13 -25.06
C GLU A 402 -7.63 -4.08 -24.24
N LYS A 403 -8.39 -2.98 -24.33
CA LYS A 403 -9.72 -2.85 -23.69
C LYS A 403 -10.72 -3.90 -24.21
N LYS A 404 -10.72 -4.19 -25.51
CA LYS A 404 -11.59 -5.24 -26.08
C LYS A 404 -11.21 -6.63 -25.56
N LEU A 405 -9.91 -6.91 -25.40
CA LEU A 405 -9.42 -8.17 -24.84
C LEU A 405 -9.75 -8.30 -23.34
N GLU A 406 -9.65 -7.21 -22.57
CA GLU A 406 -10.13 -7.16 -21.18
C GLU A 406 -11.62 -7.48 -21.10
N GLY A 407 -12.43 -6.88 -21.99
CA GLY A 407 -13.86 -7.19 -22.12
C GLY A 407 -14.14 -8.67 -22.41
N LEU A 408 -13.37 -9.33 -23.27
CA LEU A 408 -13.54 -10.76 -23.51
C LEU A 408 -13.20 -11.63 -22.28
N ARG A 409 -12.24 -11.22 -21.45
CA ARG A 409 -11.93 -11.91 -20.18
C ARG A 409 -13.04 -11.71 -19.15
N LEU A 410 -13.53 -10.47 -19.02
CA LEU A 410 -14.70 -10.11 -18.22
C LEU A 410 -15.88 -11.05 -18.54
N ALA A 411 -16.20 -11.20 -19.82
CA ALA A 411 -17.27 -12.09 -20.26
C ALA A 411 -16.99 -13.58 -19.98
N CYS A 412 -15.75 -14.04 -20.09
CA CYS A 412 -15.36 -15.41 -19.76
C CYS A 412 -15.52 -15.69 -18.25
N ASN A 413 -15.11 -14.73 -17.42
CA ASN A 413 -15.24 -14.78 -15.97
C ASN A 413 -16.71 -14.87 -15.55
N ILE A 414 -17.56 -13.97 -16.06
CA ILE A 414 -19.01 -13.98 -15.80
C ILE A 414 -19.62 -15.34 -16.19
N ASN A 415 -19.35 -15.84 -17.40
CA ASN A 415 -19.87 -17.13 -17.85
C ASN A 415 -19.41 -18.31 -16.97
N THR A 416 -18.17 -18.27 -16.49
CA THR A 416 -17.62 -19.31 -15.59
C THR A 416 -18.36 -19.32 -14.26
N LEU A 417 -18.57 -18.14 -13.66
CA LEU A 417 -19.30 -17.99 -12.40
C LEU A 417 -20.78 -18.39 -12.55
N ILE A 418 -21.43 -17.96 -13.62
CA ILE A 418 -22.82 -18.36 -13.95
C ILE A 418 -22.95 -19.88 -13.99
N LYS A 419 -22.07 -20.57 -14.73
CA LYS A 419 -22.10 -22.05 -14.84
C LYS A 419 -22.01 -22.74 -13.49
N GLU A 420 -21.21 -22.21 -12.57
CA GLU A 420 -21.10 -22.78 -11.23
C GLU A 420 -22.38 -22.59 -10.41
N LEU A 421 -22.99 -21.41 -10.48
CA LEU A 421 -24.19 -21.05 -9.73
C LEU A 421 -25.48 -21.70 -10.27
N PHE A 422 -25.49 -22.15 -11.52
CA PHE A 422 -26.60 -22.91 -12.11
C PHE A 422 -26.70 -24.37 -11.63
N ASN A 423 -25.63 -24.91 -11.03
CA ASN A 423 -25.66 -26.27 -10.49
C ASN A 423 -26.70 -26.41 -9.37
N ILE A 424 -27.20 -27.63 -9.18
CA ILE A 424 -28.12 -27.97 -8.09
C ILE A 424 -27.46 -29.09 -7.26
N PRO A 425 -26.93 -28.80 -6.05
CA PRO A 425 -26.78 -27.48 -5.43
C PRO A 425 -25.70 -26.61 -6.14
N PRO A 426 -25.72 -25.27 -5.94
CA PRO A 426 -24.70 -24.37 -6.48
C PRO A 426 -23.28 -24.79 -6.11
N ARG A 427 -22.33 -24.55 -7.01
CA ARG A 427 -20.90 -24.85 -6.79
C ARG A 427 -20.13 -23.55 -6.59
N PHE A 428 -19.08 -23.62 -5.77
CA PHE A 428 -18.20 -22.49 -5.44
C PHE A 428 -16.72 -22.89 -5.54
N LYS A 429 -16.33 -23.53 -6.65
CA LYS A 429 -15.00 -24.12 -6.86
C LYS A 429 -14.15 -23.38 -7.89
N ALA A 430 -14.75 -22.53 -8.72
CA ALA A 430 -14.06 -21.82 -9.77
C ALA A 430 -13.01 -20.86 -9.20
N THR A 431 -11.84 -20.89 -9.82
CA THR A 431 -10.77 -19.93 -9.58
C THR A 431 -10.62 -19.10 -10.84
N ILE A 432 -11.05 -17.85 -10.75
CA ILE A 432 -10.89 -16.84 -11.80
C ILE A 432 -10.00 -15.71 -11.29
N SER A 433 -9.34 -15.03 -12.21
CA SER A 433 -8.68 -13.75 -11.94
C SER A 433 -9.59 -12.65 -12.46
N LEU A 434 -9.88 -11.65 -11.63
CA LEU A 434 -10.65 -10.47 -12.03
C LEU A 434 -10.08 -9.85 -13.30
N SER A 435 -10.95 -9.38 -14.19
CA SER A 435 -10.58 -8.90 -15.54
C SER A 435 -9.48 -7.82 -15.50
N TRP A 436 -9.54 -6.93 -14.50
CA TRP A 436 -8.61 -5.82 -14.29
C TRP A 436 -7.33 -6.15 -13.49
N LEU A 437 -7.16 -7.39 -13.00
CA LEU A 437 -5.97 -7.81 -12.24
C LEU A 437 -4.97 -8.66 -13.05
N GLY A 438 -5.27 -8.95 -14.31
CA GLY A 438 -4.42 -9.78 -15.17
C GLY A 438 -3.91 -9.01 -16.39
N GLY A 439 -2.60 -9.05 -16.64
CA GLY A 439 -2.09 -8.96 -18.02
C GLY A 439 -2.08 -10.37 -18.60
N ALA A 440 -2.95 -10.70 -19.56
CA ALA A 440 -2.83 -12.02 -20.18
C ALA A 440 -1.55 -12.07 -21.01
N THR A 441 -0.82 -13.17 -20.88
CA THR A 441 0.18 -13.55 -21.87
C THR A 441 -0.50 -13.67 -23.24
N LYS A 442 0.17 -13.11 -24.27
CA LYS A 442 -0.26 -13.07 -25.68
C LYS A 442 -0.79 -14.41 -26.22
N SER A 443 -0.31 -15.54 -25.69
CA SER A 443 -0.75 -16.90 -26.02
C SER A 443 -2.20 -17.24 -25.63
N LYS A 444 -2.68 -16.76 -24.47
CA LYS A 444 -4.07 -17.01 -24.00
C LYS A 444 -5.09 -16.14 -24.76
N LEU A 445 -4.64 -14.99 -25.26
CA LEU A 445 -5.43 -14.04 -26.04
C LEU A 445 -5.75 -14.57 -27.45
N ALA A 446 -4.79 -15.22 -28.10
CA ALA A 446 -4.99 -15.87 -29.41
C ALA A 446 -6.01 -17.04 -29.34
N GLN A 447 -6.05 -17.78 -28.22
CA GLN A 447 -7.03 -18.86 -28.02
C GLN A 447 -8.47 -18.33 -27.84
N ILE A 448 -8.66 -17.21 -27.11
CA ILE A 448 -9.99 -16.61 -26.88
C ILE A 448 -10.61 -16.08 -28.20
N VAL A 449 -9.77 -15.64 -29.14
CA VAL A 449 -10.19 -15.20 -30.48
C VAL A 449 -10.54 -16.39 -31.39
N GLN A 450 -9.85 -17.53 -31.25
CA GLN A 450 -10.03 -18.71 -32.11
C GLN A 450 -11.09 -19.73 -31.63
N GLU A 451 -11.48 -19.76 -30.36
CA GLU A 451 -12.52 -20.69 -29.87
C GLU A 451 -13.93 -20.30 -30.35
N GLY A 452 -14.23 -20.74 -31.57
CA GLY A 452 -15.56 -20.92 -32.15
C GLY A 452 -16.07 -22.35 -31.99
N LYS A 453 -15.95 -22.98 -30.81
CA LYS A 453 -16.69 -24.22 -30.54
C LYS A 453 -18.07 -23.86 -30.01
N LYS A 454 -19.09 -24.26 -30.80
CA LYS A 454 -20.53 -24.12 -30.57
C LYS A 454 -20.87 -24.09 -29.07
N HIS A 455 -21.30 -22.93 -28.57
CA HIS A 455 -22.03 -22.88 -27.30
C HIS A 455 -23.36 -23.58 -27.53
N GLU A 456 -23.57 -24.74 -26.90
CA GLU A 456 -24.90 -25.28 -26.77
C GLU A 456 -25.73 -24.29 -25.92
N PRO A 457 -26.94 -23.92 -26.35
CA PRO A 457 -27.83 -23.10 -25.54
C PRO A 457 -28.15 -23.84 -24.24
N ILE A 458 -28.25 -23.10 -23.14
CA ILE A 458 -28.73 -23.63 -21.86
C ILE A 458 -30.22 -23.93 -22.05
N ILE A 459 -30.54 -25.20 -22.29
CA ILE A 459 -31.92 -25.68 -22.43
C ILE A 459 -32.47 -25.96 -21.03
N VAL A 460 -33.56 -25.30 -20.69
CA VAL A 460 -34.42 -25.67 -19.56
C VAL A 460 -35.40 -26.74 -20.08
N ASP A 461 -35.55 -27.82 -19.29
CA ASP A 461 -36.42 -28.97 -19.47
C ASP A 461 -35.96 -30.12 -20.38
N GLY A 462 -35.75 -31.28 -19.72
CA GLY A 462 -35.46 -32.55 -20.34
C GLY A 462 -36.69 -33.16 -21.02
N LYS A 463 -36.58 -33.42 -22.32
CA LYS A 463 -37.25 -34.50 -23.07
C LYS A 463 -36.64 -34.58 -24.47
N THR A 464 -35.72 -35.52 -24.67
CA THR A 464 -35.12 -35.81 -25.97
C THR A 464 -36.07 -36.67 -26.80
N LYS A 465 -36.65 -36.10 -27.87
CA LYS A 465 -37.13 -36.88 -29.03
C LYS A 465 -35.98 -37.01 -30.03
N ARG A 466 -35.61 -38.26 -30.32
CA ARG A 466 -34.65 -38.61 -31.38
C ARG A 466 -35.29 -38.36 -32.74
N ILE A 467 -34.57 -37.70 -33.64
CA ILE A 467 -34.85 -37.69 -35.08
C ILE A 467 -33.66 -38.37 -35.76
N ASP A 468 -33.97 -39.38 -36.57
CA ASP A 468 -33.08 -40.18 -37.40
C ASP A 468 -32.33 -39.35 -38.45
N GLY A 469 -31.10 -39.78 -38.74
CA GLY A 469 -30.26 -39.25 -39.81
C GLY A 469 -29.09 -40.18 -40.09
N SER A 470 -29.36 -41.23 -40.86
CA SER A 470 -28.41 -42.22 -41.41
C SER A 470 -27.21 -41.60 -42.14
N ASN A 471 -25.98 -42.01 -41.78
CA ASN A 471 -25.08 -42.66 -42.74
C ASN A 471 -23.85 -43.34 -42.09
N ASN A 472 -23.66 -44.59 -42.52
CA ASN A 472 -22.71 -45.64 -42.11
C ASN A 472 -21.22 -45.27 -41.97
N SER A 473 -20.57 -45.80 -40.94
CA SER A 473 -19.56 -46.87 -41.09
C SER A 473 -19.33 -47.60 -39.76
N GLN A 474 -19.54 -48.92 -39.77
CA GLN A 474 -19.40 -49.82 -38.63
C GLN A 474 -17.94 -49.86 -38.14
N GLN A 475 -17.70 -49.59 -36.85
CA GLN A 475 -16.48 -50.03 -36.17
C GLN A 475 -16.79 -51.27 -35.33
N LEU A 476 -16.29 -52.40 -35.80
CA LEU A 476 -16.34 -53.72 -35.18
C LEU A 476 -15.35 -53.75 -34.01
N TYR A 477 -15.80 -54.19 -32.83
CA TYR A 477 -14.99 -54.33 -31.62
C TYR A 477 -13.86 -55.37 -31.80
N GLN A 478 -12.62 -55.01 -31.46
CA GLN A 478 -11.49 -55.95 -31.35
C GLN A 478 -11.05 -56.08 -29.89
N PRO A 479 -10.93 -57.30 -29.33
CA PRO A 479 -10.40 -57.50 -27.99
C PRO A 479 -8.86 -57.47 -28.00
N PRO A 480 -8.21 -57.19 -26.84
CA PRO A 480 -6.75 -57.11 -26.76
C PRO A 480 -6.13 -58.50 -26.89
N LYS A 481 -5.16 -58.67 -27.79
CA LYS A 481 -4.34 -59.88 -27.87
C LYS A 481 -3.06 -59.69 -27.06
N ASP A 482 -2.99 -60.44 -25.96
CA ASP A 482 -1.76 -60.85 -25.30
C ASP A 482 -0.75 -61.42 -26.30
N LYS A 483 0.51 -61.00 -26.17
CA LYS A 483 1.66 -61.79 -26.62
C LYS A 483 2.57 -62.03 -25.42
N PHE A 484 2.41 -63.22 -24.86
CA PHE A 484 3.35 -63.85 -23.94
C PHE A 484 4.68 -64.21 -24.64
N SER A 485 5.76 -64.00 -23.88
CA SER A 485 6.90 -64.91 -23.64
C SER A 485 7.76 -65.48 -24.79
N ALA A 486 9.09 -65.30 -24.65
CA ALA A 486 10.11 -66.35 -24.48
C ALA A 486 11.49 -65.64 -24.36
N LYS A 487 12.25 -65.65 -23.25
CA LYS A 487 12.91 -66.70 -22.43
C LYS A 487 14.40 -66.92 -22.80
N PHE A 488 15.22 -66.97 -21.74
CA PHE A 488 16.61 -67.47 -21.58
C PHE A 488 17.76 -66.58 -22.07
N SER A 489 18.94 -66.48 -21.43
CA SER A 489 19.62 -67.05 -20.22
C SER A 489 20.92 -66.21 -20.05
N ASN A 490 21.37 -65.69 -18.91
CA ASN A 490 21.88 -66.25 -17.64
C ASN A 490 23.38 -65.85 -17.44
N ASN A 491 23.67 -65.32 -16.25
CA ASN A 491 24.90 -65.43 -15.43
C ASN A 491 26.26 -64.82 -15.88
N SER A 492 26.80 -63.87 -15.12
CA SER A 492 27.85 -64.09 -14.09
C SER A 492 28.72 -62.86 -13.78
N ASN A 493 28.98 -62.68 -12.47
CA ASN A 493 30.17 -62.18 -11.76
C ASN A 493 31.09 -61.09 -12.36
N ASN A 494 31.31 -60.01 -11.61
CA ASN A 494 32.53 -59.70 -10.80
C ASN A 494 32.58 -58.17 -10.54
N SER A 495 32.56 -57.72 -9.29
CA SER A 495 33.74 -57.42 -8.45
C SER A 495 34.26 -55.98 -8.61
N THR A 496 34.24 -55.28 -7.47
CA THR A 496 35.22 -54.28 -6.98
C THR A 496 35.51 -53.04 -7.83
N ASN A 497 35.17 -51.85 -7.30
CA ASN A 497 36.23 -51.02 -6.75
C ASN A 497 35.73 -50.00 -5.72
N THR A 498 36.50 -49.91 -4.66
CA THR A 498 36.35 -49.00 -3.52
C THR A 498 37.32 -47.84 -3.73
N THR A 499 36.87 -46.60 -3.60
CA THR A 499 37.80 -45.52 -3.23
C THR A 499 37.13 -44.45 -2.39
N TYR A 500 37.87 -44.11 -1.33
CA TYR A 500 37.55 -43.28 -0.18
C TYR A 500 37.59 -41.75 -0.47
N ASN A 501 36.88 -41.03 0.40
CA ASN A 501 37.14 -39.68 0.94
C ASN A 501 37.04 -38.45 0.04
N HIS A 502 36.06 -37.58 0.37
CA HIS A 502 36.37 -36.38 1.16
C HIS A 502 35.12 -35.71 1.77
N ARG A 503 35.26 -35.34 3.05
CA ARG A 503 34.45 -34.37 3.81
C ARG A 503 34.20 -33.08 3.03
N ARG A 504 32.97 -32.56 3.07
CA ARG A 504 32.65 -31.19 3.52
C ARG A 504 31.13 -30.99 3.56
N GLY A 505 30.63 -30.59 4.72
CA GLY A 505 29.30 -30.00 4.83
C GLY A 505 29.27 -28.61 4.21
N ASN A 506 28.12 -28.26 3.64
CA ASN A 506 27.53 -26.92 3.57
C ASN A 506 26.11 -27.11 3.02
N ALA A 507 25.10 -26.89 3.87
CA ALA A 507 24.40 -25.62 3.97
C ALA A 507 23.54 -25.37 2.72
N THR A 508 22.28 -25.78 2.81
CA THR A 508 21.18 -25.39 1.94
C THR A 508 21.00 -23.87 2.02
N GLY A 509 21.72 -23.16 1.16
CA GLY A 509 21.61 -21.73 0.96
C GLY A 509 20.25 -21.38 0.37
N TRP A 510 19.31 -21.02 1.25
CA TRP A 510 18.22 -20.12 0.91
C TRP A 510 18.83 -18.77 0.52
N ASN A 511 18.56 -18.35 -0.71
CA ASN A 511 19.01 -17.09 -1.27
C ASN A 511 17.89 -16.04 -1.06
N PRO A 512 18.01 -15.09 -0.12
CA PRO A 512 17.03 -14.02 0.03
C PRO A 512 17.47 -12.85 -0.86
N LYS A 513 17.03 -12.88 -2.11
CA LYS A 513 17.07 -11.70 -2.99
C LYS A 513 15.68 -11.48 -3.59
N ARG A 514 14.77 -10.96 -2.78
CA ARG A 514 13.73 -10.05 -3.27
C ARG A 514 14.26 -8.63 -3.06
N SER A 515 15.14 -8.25 -3.98
CA SER A 515 15.36 -6.84 -4.29
C SER A 515 14.02 -6.27 -4.70
N PHE A 516 13.58 -5.20 -4.03
CA PHE A 516 12.55 -4.31 -4.52
C PHE A 516 13.16 -3.57 -5.73
N ASP A 517 13.34 -4.30 -6.83
CA ASP A 517 13.84 -3.73 -8.06
C ASP A 517 12.67 -3.12 -8.81
N ALA A 518 12.77 -1.82 -9.02
CA ALA A 518 11.84 -0.95 -9.70
C ALA A 518 11.84 -1.26 -11.21
N SER A 519 11.31 -2.42 -11.58
CA SER A 519 11.03 -2.79 -12.96
C SER A 519 9.98 -3.90 -13.04
N ASN A 520 8.78 -3.61 -12.53
CA ASN A 520 7.59 -4.37 -12.92
C ASN A 520 6.49 -3.38 -13.29
N GLY A 521 6.50 -2.97 -14.55
CA GLY A 521 5.48 -2.12 -15.14
C GLY A 521 4.16 -2.88 -15.24
N ASN A 522 3.37 -2.84 -14.17
CA ASN A 522 1.89 -2.72 -14.19
C ASN A 522 1.32 -2.67 -12.77
N ARG A 523 1.80 -1.73 -11.93
CA ARG A 523 1.10 -1.37 -10.69
C ARG A 523 0.83 0.11 -10.70
N ARG A 524 -0.46 0.41 -10.49
CA ARG A 524 -1.12 1.70 -10.31
C ARG A 524 -0.09 2.76 -9.90
N SER A 525 0.40 3.51 -10.89
CA SER A 525 1.01 4.79 -10.57
C SER A 525 -0.10 5.64 -9.99
N TRP A 526 0.12 6.11 -8.77
CA TRP A 526 -0.58 7.23 -8.17
C TRP A 526 -0.79 8.28 -9.24
N ARG A 527 -2.03 8.37 -9.73
CA ARG A 527 -2.42 9.36 -10.73
C ARG A 527 -3.45 10.28 -10.09
N PRO A 528 -3.17 11.59 -10.05
CA PRO A 528 -4.21 12.58 -9.90
C PRO A 528 -5.10 12.50 -11.15
N TYR A 529 -6.41 12.56 -10.93
CA TYR A 529 -7.33 13.05 -11.95
C TYR A 529 -7.26 14.57 -12.01
#